data_AF-A0AAU1K7F7-F1
#
_entry.id   AF-A0AAU1K7F7-F1
#
_cell.length_a   1.000
_cell.length_b   1.000
_cell.length_c   1.000
_cell.angle_alpha   90.00
_cell.angle_beta   90.00
_cell.angle_gamma   90.00
#
_symmetry.space_group_name_H-M   'P 1'
#
loop_
_entity.id
_entity.type
_entity.pdbx_description
1 polymer ?
#
loop_
_entity_poly.entity_id
_entity_poly.type
_entity_poly.pdbx_seq_one_letter_code
_entity_poly.pdbx_strand_id
1 'polypeptide(L)'
;MKLAMFGGSGFVGAPALALAAERGHDVRALMRSSNRDVPAGVDVVAGDVLDPEAVARTVAGCDAVVSTLGGWGDNDSIDLGARNVLAAMRDEGITRIVFMEGFNIPFPGDPRNAGAIFIDTIVRLRSPSHVRSQRRLGLMLQACDDLDWTMVRTPIVRAGDRTGRTEVGTLRMGPRSHVTTGDLAEALLDAVQDGRHLRAAPMVRTV
;
A
#
# COMPACT_ATOMS: atom_id res chain seq x y z
N MET A 1 -5.32 13.88 10.61
CA MET A 1 -5.35 13.92 9.13
C MET A 1 -6.54 13.12 8.66
N LYS A 2 -7.14 13.54 7.55
CA LYS A 2 -8.16 12.80 6.84
C LYS A 2 -7.52 11.88 5.79
N LEU A 3 -7.73 10.58 5.90
CA LEU A 3 -7.09 9.56 5.07
C LEU A 3 -8.10 8.87 4.17
N ALA A 4 -7.82 8.81 2.87
CA ALA A 4 -8.51 7.92 1.95
C ALA A 4 -7.80 6.56 1.92
N MET A 5 -8.53 5.48 2.19
CA MET A 5 -7.99 4.12 2.27
C MET A 5 -8.60 3.19 1.21
N PHE A 6 -7.73 2.54 0.44
CA PHE A 6 -8.10 1.54 -0.55
C PHE A 6 -7.56 0.17 -0.14
N GLY A 7 -8.41 -0.87 -0.24
CA GLY A 7 -8.07 -2.21 0.24
C GLY A 7 -8.30 -2.44 1.73
N GLY A 8 -9.03 -1.55 2.41
CA GLY A 8 -9.30 -1.57 3.86
C GLY A 8 -10.00 -2.83 4.39
N SER A 9 -10.60 -3.66 3.54
CA SER A 9 -11.18 -4.97 3.94
C SER A 9 -10.20 -6.15 3.83
N GLY A 10 -8.98 -5.91 3.33
CA GLY A 10 -7.98 -6.93 3.05
C GLY A 10 -7.17 -7.35 4.27
N PHE A 11 -6.32 -8.37 4.07
CA PHE A 11 -5.45 -8.95 5.10
C PHE A 11 -4.54 -7.93 5.79
N VAL A 12 -4.02 -6.96 5.04
CA VAL A 12 -3.20 -5.84 5.56
C VAL A 12 -4.04 -4.59 5.81
N GLY A 13 -5.00 -4.32 4.93
CA GLY A 13 -5.79 -3.10 4.99
C GLY A 13 -6.69 -3.01 6.23
N ALA A 14 -7.25 -4.12 6.72
CA ALA A 14 -8.11 -4.09 7.91
C ALA A 14 -7.35 -3.71 9.20
N PRO A 15 -6.18 -4.30 9.50
CA PRO A 15 -5.31 -3.83 10.59
C PRO A 15 -4.87 -2.37 10.42
N ALA A 16 -4.53 -1.94 9.21
CA ALA A 16 -4.18 -0.54 8.93
C ALA A 16 -5.36 0.42 9.18
N LEU A 17 -6.57 0.01 8.78
CA LEU A 17 -7.80 0.77 8.99
C LEU A 17 -8.11 0.94 10.48
N ALA A 18 -8.01 -0.14 11.25
CA ALA A 18 -8.19 -0.13 12.70
C ALA A 18 -7.16 0.77 13.39
N LEU A 19 -5.88 0.64 13.03
CA LEU A 19 -4.81 1.46 13.61
C LEU A 19 -4.94 2.94 13.23
N ALA A 20 -5.41 3.26 12.01
CA ALA A 20 -5.66 4.64 11.61
C ALA A 20 -6.75 5.29 12.47
N ALA A 21 -7.85 4.57 12.71
CA ALA A 21 -8.91 5.01 13.62
C ALA A 21 -8.41 5.13 15.08
N GLU A 22 -7.63 4.16 15.56
CA GLU A 22 -6.99 4.19 16.90
C GLU A 22 -6.11 5.43 17.09
N ARG A 23 -5.35 5.82 16.05
CA ARG A 23 -4.51 7.03 16.04
C ARG A 23 -5.29 8.33 15.88
N GLY A 24 -6.63 8.28 15.82
CA GLY A 24 -7.50 9.45 15.72
C GLY A 24 -7.48 10.12 14.33
N HIS A 25 -7.10 9.38 13.28
CA HIS A 25 -7.30 9.87 11.91
C HIS A 25 -8.80 9.86 11.56
N ASP A 26 -9.23 10.84 10.76
CA ASP A 26 -10.52 10.78 10.08
C ASP A 26 -10.34 9.89 8.85
N VAL A 27 -11.01 8.74 8.76
CA VAL A 27 -10.70 7.76 7.73
C VAL A 27 -11.91 7.53 6.83
N ARG A 28 -11.69 7.67 5.52
CA ARG A 28 -12.65 7.27 4.50
C ARG A 28 -12.14 6.05 3.74
N ALA A 29 -12.85 4.94 3.79
CA ALA A 29 -12.45 3.69 3.15
C ALA A 29 -13.40 3.32 2.01
N LEU A 30 -12.84 3.01 0.83
CA LEU A 30 -13.61 2.44 -0.28
C LEU A 30 -13.73 0.93 -0.10
N MET A 31 -14.97 0.43 -0.01
CA MET A 31 -15.25 -1.00 0.21
C MET A 31 -16.40 -1.48 -0.68
N ARG A 32 -16.22 -2.66 -1.31
CA ARG A 32 -17.24 -3.28 -2.17
C ARG A 32 -18.48 -3.74 -1.39
N SER A 33 -18.29 -4.18 -0.16
CA SER A 33 -19.38 -4.53 0.75
C SER A 33 -19.08 -4.00 2.15
N SER A 34 -20.11 -3.43 2.78
CA SER A 34 -20.08 -2.91 4.15
C SER A 34 -20.29 -4.01 5.21
N ASN A 35 -20.43 -5.28 4.80
CA ASN A 35 -20.81 -6.39 5.67
C ASN A 35 -19.64 -6.96 6.49
N ARG A 36 -18.62 -6.14 6.78
CA ARG A 36 -17.51 -6.48 7.67
C ARG A 36 -17.54 -5.55 8.88
N ASP A 37 -16.96 -5.99 9.99
CA ASP A 37 -16.76 -5.15 11.16
C ASP A 37 -15.83 -3.99 10.77
N VAL A 38 -16.43 -2.81 10.62
CA VAL A 38 -15.72 -1.56 10.34
C VAL A 38 -15.46 -0.87 11.68
N PRO A 39 -14.22 -0.44 11.97
CA PRO A 39 -13.92 0.28 13.19
C PRO A 39 -14.79 1.53 13.35
N ALA A 40 -15.17 1.85 14.59
CA ALA A 40 -15.87 3.09 14.88
C ALA A 40 -15.05 4.30 14.42
N GLY A 41 -15.70 5.27 13.79
CA GLY A 41 -15.04 6.48 13.26
C GLY A 41 -14.50 6.35 11.82
N VAL A 42 -14.69 5.22 11.15
CA VAL A 42 -14.40 5.07 9.71
C VAL A 42 -15.65 5.36 8.88
N ASP A 43 -15.54 6.32 7.96
CA ASP A 43 -16.51 6.60 6.91
C ASP A 43 -16.34 5.60 5.75
N VAL A 44 -17.40 4.86 5.41
CA VAL A 44 -17.33 3.83 4.36
C VAL A 44 -18.00 4.35 3.10
N VAL A 45 -17.22 4.47 2.03
CA VAL A 45 -17.76 4.67 0.69
C VAL A 45 -18.00 3.30 0.07
N ALA A 46 -19.27 2.98 -0.18
CA ALA A 46 -19.62 1.80 -0.95
C ALA A 46 -19.23 2.00 -2.42
N GLY A 47 -18.47 1.07 -2.98
CA GLY A 47 -18.10 1.09 -4.39
C GLY A 47 -16.93 0.17 -4.74
N ASP A 48 -16.54 0.23 -6.00
CA ASP A 48 -15.38 -0.49 -6.54
C ASP A 48 -14.29 0.52 -6.92
N VAL A 49 -13.02 0.15 -6.76
CA VAL A 49 -11.89 1.01 -7.19
C VAL A 49 -11.87 1.20 -8.71
N LEU A 50 -12.56 0.32 -9.46
CA LEU A 50 -12.75 0.46 -10.89
C LEU A 50 -13.78 1.53 -11.27
N ASP A 51 -14.60 1.99 -10.33
CA ASP A 51 -15.54 3.09 -10.51
C ASP A 51 -14.85 4.43 -10.15
N PRO A 52 -14.53 5.28 -11.14
CA PRO A 52 -13.86 6.55 -10.89
C PRO A 52 -14.65 7.48 -9.99
N GLU A 53 -15.99 7.44 -10.02
CA GLU A 53 -16.82 8.31 -9.17
C GLU A 53 -16.74 7.88 -7.70
N ALA A 54 -16.76 6.57 -7.43
CA ALA A 54 -16.57 6.05 -6.09
C ALA A 54 -15.16 6.36 -5.55
N VAL A 55 -14.14 6.24 -6.39
CA VAL A 55 -12.78 6.66 -6.06
C VAL A 55 -12.72 8.16 -5.76
N ALA A 56 -13.29 9.02 -6.61
CA ALA A 56 -13.32 10.47 -6.39
C ALA A 56 -14.00 10.84 -5.06
N ARG A 57 -15.18 10.26 -4.77
CA ARG A 57 -15.86 10.47 -3.46
C ARG A 57 -15.00 10.03 -2.28
N THR A 58 -14.22 8.96 -2.45
CA THR A 58 -13.31 8.46 -1.40
C THR A 58 -12.16 9.41 -1.16
N VAL A 59 -11.59 9.99 -2.22
CA VAL A 59 -10.44 10.89 -2.14
C VAL A 59 -10.84 12.31 -1.71
N ALA A 60 -12.06 12.75 -2.04
CA ALA A 60 -12.50 14.13 -1.88
C ALA A 60 -12.28 14.73 -0.48
N GLY A 61 -11.51 15.83 -0.46
CA GLY A 61 -11.15 16.58 0.75
C GLY A 61 -10.29 15.81 1.76
N CYS A 62 -9.59 14.73 1.36
CA CYS A 62 -8.62 14.05 2.21
C CYS A 62 -7.24 14.72 2.15
N ASP A 63 -6.38 14.45 3.14
CA ASP A 63 -5.01 14.96 3.19
C ASP A 63 -4.01 14.01 2.50
N ALA A 64 -4.29 12.70 2.53
CA ALA A 64 -3.40 11.67 1.99
C ALA A 64 -4.17 10.40 1.64
N VAL A 65 -3.55 9.58 0.79
CA VAL A 65 -4.07 8.26 0.38
C VAL A 65 -3.18 7.13 0.91
N VAL A 66 -3.80 6.07 1.41
CA VAL A 66 -3.14 4.79 1.70
C VAL A 66 -3.78 3.70 0.87
N SER A 67 -2.99 3.02 0.06
CA SER A 67 -3.46 1.92 -0.77
C SER A 67 -2.73 0.62 -0.42
N THR A 68 -3.51 -0.35 0.08
CA THR A 68 -3.08 -1.74 0.21
C THR A 68 -3.69 -2.61 -0.88
N LEU A 69 -4.08 -2.00 -2.02
CA LEU A 69 -4.46 -2.73 -3.21
C LEU A 69 -3.26 -3.53 -3.71
N GLY A 70 -3.46 -4.81 -3.99
CA GLY A 70 -2.38 -5.71 -4.36
C GLY A 70 -2.71 -7.16 -4.04
N GLY A 71 -1.69 -8.00 -4.04
CA GLY A 71 -1.82 -9.44 -3.81
C GLY A 71 -2.27 -10.22 -5.06
N TRP A 72 -2.68 -11.48 -4.87
CA TRP A 72 -2.93 -12.43 -5.95
C TRP A 72 -4.30 -12.27 -6.64
N GLY A 73 -4.85 -11.05 -6.61
CA GLY A 73 -6.14 -10.71 -7.24
C GLY A 73 -6.03 -10.49 -8.76
N ASP A 74 -7.09 -9.93 -9.34
CA ASP A 74 -7.06 -9.51 -10.74
C ASP A 74 -6.12 -8.31 -10.92
N ASN A 75 -5.04 -8.52 -11.66
CA ASN A 75 -3.98 -7.54 -11.85
C ASN A 75 -4.43 -6.34 -12.70
N ASP A 76 -5.30 -6.56 -13.68
CA ASP A 76 -5.80 -5.48 -14.53
C ASP A 76 -6.68 -4.53 -13.71
N SER A 77 -7.47 -5.09 -12.80
CA SER A 77 -8.25 -4.32 -11.82
C SER A 77 -7.36 -3.51 -10.86
N ILE A 78 -6.24 -4.08 -10.38
CA ILE A 78 -5.30 -3.37 -9.50
C ILE A 78 -4.66 -2.19 -10.24
N ASP A 79 -4.19 -2.42 -11.47
CA ASP A 79 -3.56 -1.38 -12.30
C ASP A 79 -4.54 -0.25 -12.64
N LEU A 80 -5.78 -0.58 -13.01
CA LEU A 80 -6.82 0.41 -13.30
C LEU A 80 -7.23 1.17 -12.04
N GLY A 81 -7.41 0.46 -10.92
CA GLY A 81 -7.72 1.08 -9.63
C GLY A 81 -6.64 2.07 -9.20
N ALA A 82 -5.36 1.71 -9.33
CA ALA A 82 -4.27 2.63 -9.04
C ALA A 82 -4.32 3.89 -9.92
N ARG A 83 -4.62 3.75 -11.22
CA ARG A 83 -4.78 4.91 -12.13
C ARG A 83 -5.94 5.81 -11.73
N ASN A 84 -7.08 5.23 -11.36
CA ASN A 84 -8.24 6.00 -10.88
C ASN A 84 -7.89 6.79 -9.62
N VAL A 85 -7.17 6.16 -8.67
CA VAL A 85 -6.72 6.83 -7.44
C VAL A 85 -5.79 8.00 -7.75
N LEU A 86 -4.78 7.79 -8.60
CA LEU A 86 -3.85 8.86 -8.97
C LEU A 86 -4.53 10.01 -9.72
N ALA A 87 -5.54 9.71 -10.56
CA ALA A 87 -6.34 10.74 -11.23
C ALA A 87 -7.15 11.56 -10.23
N ALA A 88 -7.91 10.90 -9.34
CA ALA A 88 -8.71 11.57 -8.32
C ALA A 88 -7.85 12.42 -7.37
N MET A 89 -6.65 11.96 -7.02
CA MET A 89 -5.70 12.75 -6.23
C MET A 89 -5.31 14.06 -6.92
N ARG A 90 -5.03 14.00 -8.23
CA ARG A 90 -4.67 15.19 -9.02
C ARG A 90 -5.82 16.17 -9.11
N ASP A 91 -7.04 15.67 -9.31
CA ASP A 91 -8.24 16.50 -9.38
C ASP A 91 -8.51 17.22 -8.06
N GLU A 92 -8.20 16.59 -6.92
CA GLU A 92 -8.36 17.15 -5.57
C GLU A 92 -7.11 17.91 -5.08
N GLY A 93 -6.02 17.94 -5.86
CA GLY A 93 -4.76 18.60 -5.46
C GLY A 93 -4.01 17.91 -4.31
N ILE A 94 -4.26 16.62 -4.09
CA ILE A 94 -3.62 15.82 -3.03
C ILE A 94 -2.33 15.20 -3.58
N THR A 95 -1.20 15.39 -2.89
CA THR A 95 0.10 14.88 -3.35
C THR A 95 0.55 13.61 -2.62
N ARG A 96 0.12 13.41 -1.37
CA ARG A 96 0.65 12.35 -0.50
C ARG A 96 -0.04 11.02 -0.74
N ILE A 97 0.71 10.00 -1.15
CA ILE A 97 0.22 8.62 -1.26
C ILE A 97 1.22 7.58 -0.77
N VAL A 98 0.73 6.58 -0.05
CA VAL A 98 1.48 5.39 0.37
C VAL A 98 0.88 4.15 -0.27
N PHE A 99 1.69 3.42 -1.04
CA PHE A 99 1.36 2.11 -1.60
C PHE A 99 2.07 0.99 -0.85
N MET A 100 1.45 -0.17 -0.82
CA MET A 100 2.08 -1.41 -0.38
C MET A 100 2.36 -2.33 -1.57
N GLU A 101 3.59 -2.81 -1.71
CA GLU A 101 3.96 -3.79 -2.74
C GLU A 101 4.95 -4.85 -2.24
N GLY A 102 5.22 -5.86 -3.08
CA GLY A 102 6.23 -6.88 -2.78
C GLY A 102 7.67 -6.38 -2.89
N PHE A 103 8.56 -6.85 -2.01
CA PHE A 103 9.99 -6.50 -2.06
C PHE A 103 10.77 -7.07 -3.24
N ASN A 104 10.18 -8.01 -3.98
CA ASN A 104 10.76 -8.57 -5.20
C ASN A 104 10.78 -7.55 -6.35
N ILE A 105 10.10 -6.41 -6.22
CA ILE A 105 10.09 -5.35 -7.22
C ILE A 105 11.36 -4.50 -7.09
N PRO A 106 12.27 -4.54 -8.09
CA PRO A 106 13.52 -3.80 -8.03
C PRO A 106 13.27 -2.30 -8.19
N PHE A 107 13.98 -1.50 -7.40
CA PHE A 107 14.00 -0.04 -7.48
C PHE A 107 15.43 0.49 -7.59
N PRO A 108 15.63 1.67 -8.21
CA PRO A 108 16.95 2.32 -8.26
C PRO A 108 17.54 2.49 -6.85
N GLY A 109 18.80 2.13 -6.68
CA GLY A 109 19.50 2.19 -5.39
C GLY A 109 19.37 0.95 -4.51
N ASP A 110 18.63 -0.07 -4.94
CA ASP A 110 18.52 -1.32 -4.20
C ASP A 110 19.86 -2.06 -4.07
N PRO A 111 20.13 -2.69 -2.91
CA PRO A 111 21.29 -3.54 -2.76
C PRO A 111 21.07 -4.80 -3.60
N ARG A 112 22.18 -5.42 -4.05
CA ARG A 112 22.09 -6.78 -4.58
C ARG A 112 21.51 -7.70 -3.49
N ASN A 113 20.32 -8.23 -3.76
CA ASN A 113 19.55 -9.02 -2.83
C ASN A 113 19.18 -10.37 -3.50
N ALA A 114 19.95 -11.41 -3.19
CA ALA A 114 19.71 -12.75 -3.72
C ALA A 114 18.33 -13.31 -3.33
N GLY A 115 17.82 -12.94 -2.15
CA GLY A 115 16.47 -13.31 -1.71
C GLY A 115 15.39 -12.69 -2.59
N ALA A 116 15.52 -11.41 -2.94
CA ALA A 116 14.58 -10.73 -3.84
C ALA A 116 14.60 -11.35 -5.24
N ILE A 117 15.78 -11.68 -5.77
CA ILE A 117 15.94 -12.35 -7.07
C ILE A 117 15.28 -13.74 -7.06
N PHE A 118 15.50 -14.51 -5.99
CA PHE A 118 14.90 -15.82 -5.82
C PHE A 118 13.37 -15.75 -5.76
N ILE A 119 12.82 -14.82 -4.97
CA ILE A 119 11.37 -14.62 -4.88
C ILE A 119 10.80 -14.11 -6.20
N ASP A 120 11.41 -13.13 -6.89
CA ASP A 120 10.96 -12.68 -8.21
C ASP A 120 10.91 -13.85 -9.20
N THR A 121 11.90 -14.74 -9.18
CA THR A 121 11.95 -15.93 -10.03
C THR A 121 10.78 -16.86 -9.74
N ILE A 122 10.53 -17.20 -8.48
CA ILE A 122 9.42 -18.07 -8.08
C ILE A 122 8.07 -17.45 -8.44
N VAL A 123 7.85 -16.18 -8.10
CA VAL A 123 6.58 -15.50 -8.33
C VAL A 123 6.34 -15.36 -9.83
N ARG A 124 7.37 -15.05 -10.63
CA ARG A 124 7.27 -14.98 -12.09
C ARG A 124 6.89 -16.33 -12.70
N LEU A 125 7.42 -17.45 -12.19
CA LEU A 125 7.05 -18.78 -12.68
C LEU A 125 5.60 -19.14 -12.35
N ARG A 126 5.08 -18.68 -11.20
CA ARG A 126 3.70 -18.99 -10.76
C ARG A 126 2.66 -18.03 -11.33
N SER A 127 3.00 -16.75 -11.44
CA SER A 127 2.13 -15.68 -11.92
C SER A 127 2.96 -14.56 -12.60
N PRO A 128 3.30 -14.74 -13.89
CA PRO A 128 4.00 -13.72 -14.66
C PRO A 128 3.23 -12.40 -14.73
N SER A 129 1.89 -12.45 -14.76
CA SER A 129 1.02 -11.27 -14.82
C SER A 129 1.11 -10.43 -13.55
N HIS A 130 1.22 -11.07 -12.37
CA HIS A 130 1.35 -10.37 -11.11
C HIS A 130 2.63 -9.53 -11.04
N VAL A 131 3.78 -10.14 -11.36
CA VAL A 131 5.06 -9.41 -11.38
C VAL A 131 5.03 -8.25 -12.39
N ARG A 132 4.35 -8.42 -13.54
CA ARG A 132 4.22 -7.33 -14.53
C ARG A 132 3.41 -6.15 -13.99
N SER A 133 2.27 -6.40 -13.35
CA SER A 133 1.44 -5.36 -12.75
C SER A 133 2.19 -4.60 -11.64
N GLN A 134 2.81 -5.31 -10.71
CA GLN A 134 3.61 -4.68 -9.64
C GLN A 134 4.75 -3.81 -10.20
N ARG A 135 5.46 -4.29 -11.24
CA ARG A 135 6.50 -3.49 -11.92
C ARG A 135 5.92 -2.27 -12.63
N ARG A 136 4.73 -2.39 -13.25
CA ARG A 136 4.06 -1.28 -13.93
C ARG A 136 3.64 -0.19 -12.94
N LEU A 137 3.11 -0.56 -11.77
CA LEU A 137 2.83 0.39 -10.70
C LEU A 137 4.12 1.09 -10.25
N GLY A 138 5.20 0.34 -10.00
CA GLY A 138 6.48 0.91 -9.60
C GLY A 138 7.07 1.89 -10.63
N LEU A 139 6.96 1.59 -11.93
CA LEU A 139 7.37 2.50 -13.01
C LEU A 139 6.47 3.72 -13.11
N MET A 140 5.15 3.54 -12.95
CA MET A 140 4.17 4.63 -12.97
C MET A 140 4.45 5.63 -11.84
N LEU A 141 4.72 5.14 -10.62
CA LEU A 141 5.09 6.01 -9.50
C LEU A 141 6.41 6.74 -9.75
N GLN A 142 7.44 6.05 -10.25
CA GLN A 142 8.71 6.69 -10.60
C GLN A 142 8.59 7.78 -11.68
N ALA A 143 7.58 7.70 -12.54
CA ALA A 143 7.30 8.72 -13.54
C ALA A 143 6.50 9.92 -13.01
N CYS A 144 5.98 9.85 -11.77
CA CYS A 144 5.25 10.96 -11.15
C CYS A 144 6.22 11.89 -10.41
N ASP A 145 6.34 13.12 -10.90
CA ASP A 145 7.09 14.22 -10.28
C ASP A 145 6.19 15.20 -9.51
N ASP A 146 4.88 15.06 -9.67
CA ASP A 146 3.81 15.84 -9.05
C ASP A 146 3.34 15.25 -7.72
N LEU A 147 3.71 14.00 -7.43
CA LEU A 147 3.24 13.27 -6.25
C LEU A 147 4.36 12.99 -5.25
N ASP A 148 3.99 13.07 -3.98
CA ASP A 148 4.79 12.69 -2.83
C ASP A 148 4.46 11.24 -2.48
N TRP A 149 4.90 10.32 -3.33
CA TRP A 149 4.59 8.90 -3.18
C TRP A 149 5.61 8.17 -2.28
N THR A 150 5.16 7.14 -1.57
CA THR A 150 6.04 6.15 -0.92
C THR A 150 5.53 4.75 -1.25
N MET A 151 6.40 3.85 -1.66
CA MET A 151 6.04 2.46 -1.93
C MET A 151 6.68 1.54 -0.89
N VAL A 152 5.93 1.19 0.15
CA VAL A 152 6.37 0.29 1.22
C VAL A 152 6.42 -1.13 0.68
N ARG A 153 7.64 -1.68 0.61
CA ARG A 153 7.93 -2.99 0.05
C ARG A 153 8.07 -4.05 1.12
N THR A 154 7.28 -5.11 1.01
CA THR A 154 7.10 -6.09 2.08
C THR A 154 7.62 -7.48 1.70
N PRO A 155 8.19 -8.25 2.64
CA PRO A 155 8.43 -9.67 2.52
C PRO A 155 7.12 -10.45 2.80
N ILE A 156 7.22 -11.71 3.19
CA ILE A 156 6.03 -12.49 3.57
C ILE A 156 5.33 -11.81 4.75
N VAL A 157 4.06 -11.44 4.54
CA VAL A 157 3.21 -10.88 5.59
C VAL A 157 2.59 -12.01 6.39
N ARG A 158 2.69 -11.94 7.72
CA ARG A 158 2.11 -12.89 8.66
C ARG A 158 1.05 -12.21 9.51
N ALA A 159 0.00 -12.95 9.86
CA ALA A 159 -0.96 -12.46 10.83
C ALA A 159 -0.24 -12.30 12.19
N GLY A 160 -0.45 -11.17 12.84
CA GLY A 160 0.13 -10.90 14.15
C GLY A 160 -0.01 -9.43 14.55
N ASP A 161 0.10 -9.21 15.85
CA ASP A 161 0.02 -7.88 16.45
C ASP A 161 1.24 -7.03 16.12
N ARG A 162 1.13 -5.74 16.43
CA ARG A 162 2.25 -4.79 16.38
C ARG A 162 3.27 -5.16 17.45
N THR A 163 4.48 -5.47 17.03
CA THR A 163 5.61 -5.76 17.90
C THR A 163 6.37 -4.49 18.28
N GLY A 164 6.26 -3.44 17.45
CA GLY A 164 7.02 -2.19 17.58
C GLY A 164 8.50 -2.35 17.24
N ARG A 165 8.89 -3.52 16.71
CA ARG A 165 10.26 -3.86 16.33
C ARG A 165 10.33 -4.02 14.83
N THR A 166 10.41 -2.90 14.14
CA THR A 166 10.45 -2.85 12.67
C THR A 166 11.75 -2.20 12.19
N GLU A 167 12.27 -2.72 11.09
CA GLU A 167 13.30 -2.04 10.31
C GLU A 167 12.68 -1.57 9.00
N VAL A 168 12.89 -0.29 8.68
CA VAL A 168 12.38 0.36 7.45
C VAL A 168 13.54 1.04 6.73
N GLY A 169 13.68 0.79 5.42
CA GLY A 169 14.66 1.46 4.58
C GLY A 169 15.21 0.57 3.46
N THR A 170 16.47 0.80 3.07
CA THR A 170 17.14 0.01 2.04
C THR A 170 17.74 -1.25 2.65
N LEU A 171 16.99 -2.36 2.61
CA LEU A 171 17.32 -3.59 3.35
C LEU A 171 17.83 -4.72 2.45
N ARG A 172 18.58 -5.64 3.05
CA ARG A 172 18.81 -6.99 2.49
C ARG A 172 17.88 -7.98 3.17
N MET A 173 16.98 -8.56 2.40
CA MET A 173 15.99 -9.52 2.88
C MET A 173 16.27 -10.93 2.38
N GLY A 174 16.14 -11.90 3.27
CA GLY A 174 16.24 -13.31 2.93
C GLY A 174 14.86 -13.95 2.78
N PRO A 175 14.80 -15.23 2.37
CA PRO A 175 13.54 -15.98 2.26
C PRO A 175 12.80 -16.15 3.59
N ARG A 176 13.47 -15.94 4.73
CA ARG A 176 12.89 -15.98 6.08
C ARG A 176 12.44 -14.62 6.61
N SER A 177 12.74 -13.53 5.89
CA SER A 177 12.26 -12.20 6.26
C SER A 177 10.73 -12.21 6.23
N HIS A 178 10.14 -11.57 7.22
CA HIS A 178 8.69 -11.47 7.36
C HIS A 178 8.34 -10.13 8.00
N VAL A 179 7.06 -9.77 7.93
CA VAL A 179 6.49 -8.64 8.66
C VAL A 179 5.13 -9.05 9.21
N THR A 180 4.77 -8.65 10.42
CA THR A 180 3.42 -8.87 10.93
C THR A 180 2.44 -7.89 10.31
N THR A 181 1.15 -8.23 10.29
CA THR A 181 0.10 -7.31 9.84
C THR A 181 0.05 -6.03 10.67
N GLY A 182 0.25 -6.11 11.99
CA GLY A 182 0.28 -4.95 12.88
C GLY A 182 1.49 -4.05 12.65
N ASP A 183 2.68 -4.63 12.46
CA ASP A 183 3.90 -3.88 12.17
C ASP A 183 3.85 -3.20 10.78
N LEU A 184 3.27 -3.89 9.80
CA LEU A 184 3.09 -3.34 8.47
C LEU A 184 2.06 -2.20 8.46
N ALA A 185 0.96 -2.34 9.21
CA ALA A 185 -0.01 -1.28 9.40
C ALA A 185 0.64 -0.01 9.97
N GLU A 186 1.48 -0.16 10.99
CA GLU A 186 2.26 0.95 11.56
C GLU A 186 3.21 1.55 10.53
N ALA A 187 4.00 0.74 9.83
CA ALA A 187 4.94 1.26 8.83
C ALA A 187 4.24 2.03 7.69
N LEU A 188 3.03 1.61 7.27
CA LEU A 188 2.24 2.32 6.27
C LEU A 188 1.76 3.69 6.78
N LEU A 189 1.24 3.75 8.00
CA LEU A 189 0.73 4.99 8.59
C LEU A 189 1.85 5.94 9.01
N ASP A 190 2.96 5.42 9.52
CA ASP A 190 4.16 6.20 9.81
C ASP A 190 4.70 6.78 8.52
N ALA A 191 4.74 6.01 7.42
CA ALA A 191 5.13 6.54 6.12
C ALA A 191 4.25 7.73 5.73
N VAL A 192 2.93 7.69 5.91
CA VAL A 192 2.05 8.83 5.58
C VAL A 192 2.53 10.13 6.24
N GLN A 193 2.89 10.06 7.52
CA GLN A 193 3.27 11.21 8.34
C GLN A 193 4.73 11.62 8.16
N ASP A 194 5.60 10.63 7.94
CA ASP A 194 7.04 10.78 8.01
C ASP A 194 7.62 11.00 6.60
N GLY A 195 7.93 12.25 6.30
CA GLY A 195 8.52 12.69 5.03
C GLY A 195 9.91 12.11 4.73
N ARG A 196 10.44 11.18 5.55
CA ARG A 196 11.72 10.49 5.30
C ARG A 196 11.77 9.68 4.01
N HIS A 197 10.64 9.25 3.46
CA HIS A 197 10.58 8.36 2.30
C HIS A 197 9.75 8.91 1.13
N LEU A 198 9.83 10.22 0.90
CA LEU A 198 9.21 10.83 -0.28
C LEU A 198 9.89 10.38 -1.57
N ARG A 199 9.07 9.99 -2.54
CA ARG A 199 9.48 9.45 -3.86
C ARG A 199 10.47 8.30 -3.73
N ALA A 200 10.25 7.46 -2.72
CA ALA A 200 11.12 6.35 -2.36
C ALA A 200 10.31 5.05 -2.16
N ALA A 201 11.00 3.92 -2.30
CA ALA A 201 10.42 2.60 -2.13
C ALA A 201 11.10 1.83 -0.97
N PRO A 202 10.94 2.24 0.30
CA PRO A 202 11.59 1.57 1.41
C PRO A 202 11.07 0.13 1.57
N MET A 203 11.93 -0.76 2.05
CA MET A 203 11.58 -2.11 2.47
C MET A 203 11.27 -2.14 3.96
N VAL A 204 10.37 -3.03 4.41
CA VAL A 204 10.02 -3.21 5.82
C VAL A 204 10.12 -4.67 6.26
N ARG A 205 10.63 -4.94 7.47
CA ARG A 205 10.57 -6.26 8.12
C ARG A 205 10.40 -6.14 9.64
N THR A 206 9.80 -7.17 10.25
CA THR A 206 9.78 -7.36 11.71
C THR A 206 11.10 -8.01 12.15
N VAL A 207 11.62 -7.61 13.32
CA VAL A 207 12.83 -8.18 13.96
C VAL A 207 12.57 -8.90 15.28
#